data_AF-U7KW85-F1
#
_entry.id   AF-U7KW85-F1
#
_cell.length_a   1.000
_cell.length_b   1.000
_cell.length_c   1.000
_cell.angle_alpha   90.00
_cell.angle_beta   90.00
_cell.angle_gamma   90.00
#
_symmetry.space_group_name_H-M   'P 1'
#
loop_
_entity.id
_entity.type
_entity.pdbx_description
1 polymer ?
#
loop_
_entity_poly.entity_id
_entity_poly.type
_entity_poly.pdbx_seq_one_letter_code
_entity_poly.pdbx_strand_id
1 'polypeptide(L)'
;MEFPSQINENWALDKQLVKQYARHVDTGEPIPDELLDAVTAASEFGQGFATSEYLAASIIDLAWHSLSAKDAAALEATPEAVDAFEEEALRAVRLDNPHIAPRYRSTYFNHIFAGGYSAGYYSYLWAEALDADGFEWFKEQSDLRAAGQKFRDLILSRGASRDFGAAYRDFRGRDKDVAPLLKRRGLSGA
;
A
#
# COMPACT_ATOMS: atom_id res chain seq x y z
N MET A 1 -5.47 -7.69 -6.53
CA MET A 1 -5.82 -6.36 -7.08
C MET A 1 -6.17 -5.50 -5.89
N GLU A 2 -5.32 -4.54 -5.52
CA GLU A 2 -5.46 -3.80 -4.23
C GLU A 2 -6.03 -2.39 -4.39
N PHE A 3 -6.11 -1.86 -5.61
CA PHE A 3 -6.57 -0.47 -5.82
C PHE A 3 -8.01 -0.23 -5.31
N PRO A 4 -9.02 -1.06 -5.65
CA PRO A 4 -10.38 -0.85 -5.15
C PRO A 4 -10.54 -1.01 -3.63
N SER A 5 -9.74 -1.86 -2.99
CA SER A 5 -9.76 -2.00 -1.53
C SER A 5 -9.16 -0.76 -0.87
N GLN A 6 -7.96 -0.35 -1.27
CA GLN A 6 -7.25 0.79 -0.67
C GLN A 6 -8.00 2.11 -0.86
N ILE A 7 -8.60 2.35 -2.04
CA ILE A 7 -9.40 3.57 -2.23
C ILE A 7 -10.61 3.62 -1.31
N ASN A 8 -11.16 2.47 -0.93
CA ASN A 8 -12.27 2.40 0.00
C ASN A 8 -11.85 2.74 1.45
N GLU A 9 -10.60 2.46 1.82
CA GLU A 9 -10.05 2.74 3.16
C GLU A 9 -9.98 4.25 3.45
N ASN A 10 -9.74 5.08 2.43
CA ASN A 10 -9.68 6.54 2.60
C ASN A 10 -10.98 7.14 3.14
N TRP A 11 -12.13 6.50 2.93
CA TRP A 11 -13.42 6.96 3.46
C TRP A 11 -13.59 6.72 4.96
N ALA A 12 -12.77 5.86 5.58
CA ALA A 12 -12.87 5.58 7.00
C ALA A 12 -12.70 6.85 7.84
N LEU A 13 -11.74 7.71 7.48
CA LEU A 13 -11.48 8.95 8.22
C LEU A 13 -12.11 10.19 7.60
N ASP A 14 -13.01 10.04 6.62
CA ASP A 14 -13.79 11.16 6.12
C ASP A 14 -14.63 11.78 7.26
N LYS A 15 -14.51 13.09 7.48
CA LYS A 15 -15.13 13.77 8.63
C LYS A 15 -16.65 13.61 8.69
N GLN A 16 -17.32 13.49 7.55
CA GLN A 16 -18.77 13.33 7.52
C GLN A 16 -19.19 11.89 7.84
N LEU A 17 -18.42 10.91 7.36
CA LEU A 17 -18.66 9.49 7.57
C LEU A 17 -18.22 9.00 8.96
N VAL A 18 -17.03 9.38 9.41
CA VAL A 18 -16.46 8.91 10.68
C VAL A 18 -17.37 9.24 11.86
N LYS A 19 -18.00 10.41 11.86
CA LYS A 19 -18.96 10.83 12.90
C LYS A 19 -20.26 10.01 12.93
N GLN A 20 -20.57 9.27 11.86
CA GLN A 20 -21.75 8.39 11.84
C GLN A 20 -21.52 7.13 12.67
N TYR A 21 -20.30 6.58 12.63
CA TYR A 21 -19.98 5.28 13.23
C TYR A 21 -19.05 5.34 14.44
N ALA A 22 -18.14 6.31 14.52
CA ALA A 22 -17.21 6.47 15.64
C ALA A 22 -17.93 7.16 16.82
N ARG A 23 -18.49 6.32 17.69
CA ARG A 23 -19.25 6.74 18.87
C ARG A 23 -18.67 6.11 20.13
N HIS A 24 -18.68 6.85 21.23
CA HIS A 24 -18.29 6.32 22.53
C HIS A 24 -19.20 5.15 22.90
N VAL A 25 -18.63 4.03 23.36
CA VAL A 25 -19.38 2.78 23.60
C VAL A 25 -20.46 2.94 24.68
N ASP A 26 -20.18 3.74 25.73
CA ASP A 26 -21.11 3.95 26.83
C ASP A 26 -22.09 5.12 26.61
N THR A 27 -21.65 6.23 26.00
CA THR A 27 -22.47 7.47 25.90
C THR A 27 -23.13 7.64 24.54
N GLY A 28 -22.65 6.96 23.50
CA GLY A 28 -23.10 7.12 22.12
C GLY A 28 -22.70 8.45 21.46
N GLU A 29 -21.97 9.31 22.19
CA GLU A 29 -21.49 10.59 21.67
C GLU A 29 -20.52 10.38 20.51
N PRO A 30 -20.64 11.17 19.42
CA PRO A 30 -19.73 11.06 18.29
C PRO A 30 -18.32 11.53 18.68
N ILE A 31 -17.31 11.00 17.99
CA ILE A 31 -15.92 11.44 18.13
C ILE A 31 -15.80 12.98 17.98
N PRO A 32 -15.13 13.68 18.93
CA PRO A 32 -14.88 15.12 18.83
C PRO A 32 -13.98 15.48 17.65
N ASP A 33 -14.18 16.68 17.09
CA ASP A 33 -13.36 17.20 15.99
C ASP A 33 -11.87 17.30 16.35
N GLU A 34 -11.56 17.68 17.60
CA GLU A 34 -10.19 17.78 18.09
C GLU A 34 -9.42 16.46 17.95
N LEU A 35 -10.06 15.32 18.22
CA LEU A 35 -9.43 14.01 18.10
C LEU A 35 -9.24 13.60 16.64
N LEU A 36 -10.21 13.91 15.76
CA LEU A 36 -10.07 13.67 14.32
C LEU A 36 -8.94 14.50 13.71
N ASP A 37 -8.84 15.76 14.11
CA ASP A 37 -7.79 16.67 13.66
C ASP A 37 -6.42 16.19 14.16
N ALA A 38 -6.32 15.71 15.41
CA ALA A 38 -5.10 15.11 15.95
C ALA A 38 -4.66 13.86 15.18
N VAL A 39 -5.59 12.95 14.83
CA VAL A 39 -5.31 11.76 14.01
C VAL A 39 -4.81 12.18 12.62
N THR A 40 -5.44 13.17 12.01
CA THR A 40 -5.04 13.68 10.69
C THR A 40 -3.65 14.31 10.72
N ALA A 41 -3.37 15.13 11.73
CA ALA A 41 -2.06 15.77 11.93
C ALA A 41 -0.94 14.75 12.20
N ALA A 42 -1.27 13.62 12.83
CA ALA A 42 -0.32 12.53 13.09
C ALA A 42 -0.20 11.52 11.95
N SER A 43 -0.85 11.72 10.79
CA SER A 43 -0.90 10.72 9.71
C SER A 43 0.48 10.34 9.11
N GLU A 44 1.45 11.24 9.19
CA GLU A 44 2.83 11.00 8.76
C GLU A 44 3.70 10.33 9.84
N PHE A 45 3.23 10.30 11.09
CA PHE A 45 3.96 9.66 12.19
C PHE A 45 4.12 8.16 11.91
N GLY A 46 5.35 7.66 12.04
CA GLY A 46 5.68 6.26 11.80
C GLY A 46 5.82 5.88 10.31
N GLN A 47 5.59 6.78 9.35
CA GLN A 47 5.72 6.46 7.92
C GLN A 47 7.14 6.03 7.53
N GLY A 48 8.17 6.57 8.18
CA GLY A 48 9.55 6.11 7.98
C GLY A 48 9.73 4.63 8.32
N PHE A 49 9.18 4.18 9.44
CA PHE A 49 9.19 2.76 9.83
C PHE A 49 8.33 1.94 8.87
N ALA A 50 7.05 2.28 8.73
CA ALA A 50 6.06 1.52 7.97
C ALA A 50 6.44 1.37 6.48
N THR A 51 7.03 2.42 5.90
CA THR A 51 7.51 2.37 4.51
C THR A 51 8.77 1.51 4.40
N SER A 52 9.70 1.61 5.35
CA SER A 52 10.97 0.86 5.32
C SER A 52 10.76 -0.64 5.51
N GLU A 53 9.97 -1.06 6.51
CA GLU A 53 9.71 -2.50 6.74
C GLU A 53 8.97 -3.15 5.56
N TYR A 54 8.08 -2.39 4.89
CA TYR A 54 7.38 -2.84 3.70
C TYR A 54 8.33 -2.99 2.51
N LEU A 55 9.13 -1.96 2.21
CA LEU A 55 10.10 -2.00 1.11
C LEU A 55 11.13 -3.11 1.31
N ALA A 56 11.61 -3.31 2.54
CA ALA A 56 12.52 -4.40 2.88
C ALA A 56 11.90 -5.77 2.53
N ALA A 57 10.64 -6.02 2.89
CA ALA A 57 9.94 -7.25 2.52
C ALA A 57 9.74 -7.36 0.98
N SER A 58 9.42 -6.28 0.28
CA SER A 58 9.33 -6.28 -1.19
C SER A 58 10.67 -6.59 -1.86
N ILE A 59 11.78 -6.11 -1.31
CA ILE A 59 13.13 -6.39 -1.82
C ILE A 59 13.50 -7.85 -1.60
N ILE A 60 13.21 -8.42 -0.43
CA ILE A 60 13.41 -9.86 -0.16
C ILE A 60 12.63 -10.71 -1.17
N ASP A 61 11.36 -10.39 -1.42
CA ASP A 61 10.54 -11.07 -2.43
C ASP A 61 11.20 -11.03 -3.82
N LEU A 62 11.57 -9.83 -4.29
CA LEU A 62 12.21 -9.68 -5.60
C LEU A 62 13.57 -10.38 -5.67
N ALA A 63 14.35 -10.36 -4.59
CA ALA A 63 15.64 -11.03 -4.53
C ALA A 63 15.47 -12.55 -4.71
N TRP A 64 14.57 -13.19 -3.96
CA TRP A 64 14.28 -14.63 -4.09
C TRP A 64 13.89 -15.00 -5.51
N HIS A 65 13.03 -14.22 -6.13
CA HIS A 65 12.49 -14.51 -7.46
C HIS A 65 13.36 -14.00 -8.61
N SER A 66 14.49 -13.38 -8.32
CA SER A 66 15.51 -12.98 -9.30
C SER A 66 16.70 -13.94 -9.35
N LEU A 67 16.74 -14.95 -8.47
CA LEU A 67 17.78 -15.98 -8.49
C LEU A 67 17.76 -16.74 -9.82
N SER A 68 18.92 -16.93 -10.43
CA SER A 68 19.04 -17.89 -11.52
C SER A 68 18.88 -19.31 -10.97
N ALA A 69 18.52 -20.27 -11.84
CA ALA A 69 18.45 -21.67 -11.44
C ALA A 69 19.77 -22.19 -10.84
N LYS A 70 20.92 -21.65 -11.29
CA LYS A 70 22.23 -21.98 -10.75
C LYS A 70 22.41 -21.44 -9.33
N ASP A 71 22.04 -20.17 -9.10
CA ASP A 71 22.20 -19.53 -7.79
C ASP A 71 21.26 -20.16 -6.76
N ALA A 72 20.02 -20.45 -7.16
CA ALA A 72 19.07 -21.17 -6.32
C ALA A 72 19.57 -22.58 -5.94
N ALA A 73 20.19 -23.30 -6.88
CA ALA A 73 20.74 -24.64 -6.61
C ALA A 73 22.01 -24.63 -5.73
N ALA A 74 22.73 -23.50 -5.69
CA ALA A 74 23.90 -23.32 -4.83
C ALA A 74 23.52 -22.90 -3.39
N LEU A 75 22.28 -22.49 -3.15
CA LEU A 75 21.82 -22.04 -1.85
C LEU A 75 21.48 -23.24 -0.96
N GLU A 76 22.02 -23.25 0.26
CA GLU A 76 21.71 -24.30 1.23
C GLU A 76 20.29 -24.12 1.79
N ALA A 77 19.56 -25.23 1.96
CA ALA A 77 18.21 -25.21 2.53
C ALA A 77 18.25 -25.21 4.07
N THR A 78 18.96 -24.26 4.65
CA THR A 78 19.12 -24.07 6.11
C THR A 78 18.61 -22.69 6.53
N PRO A 79 18.12 -22.52 7.77
CA PRO A 79 17.72 -21.21 8.29
C PRO A 79 18.84 -20.17 8.20
N GLU A 80 20.08 -20.56 8.45
CA GLU A 80 21.24 -19.66 8.44
C GLU A 80 21.55 -19.15 7.02
N ALA A 81 21.40 -19.99 6.00
CA ALA A 81 21.58 -19.58 4.61
C ALA A 81 20.46 -18.67 4.12
N VAL A 82 19.22 -18.92 4.56
CA VAL A 82 18.07 -18.04 4.31
C VAL A 82 18.28 -16.67 4.93
N ASP A 83 18.72 -16.63 6.18
CA ASP A 83 19.00 -15.39 6.92
C ASP A 83 20.13 -14.58 6.26
N ALA A 84 21.23 -15.24 5.89
CA ALA A 84 22.34 -14.59 5.19
C ALA A 84 21.93 -14.03 3.82
N PHE A 85 21.06 -14.74 3.10
CA PHE A 85 20.51 -14.28 1.83
C PHE A 85 19.65 -13.02 1.99
N GLU A 86 18.74 -13.00 2.98
CA GLU A 86 17.92 -11.83 3.30
C GLU A 86 18.78 -10.62 3.66
N GLU A 87 19.76 -10.80 4.56
CA GLU A 87 20.64 -9.73 5.00
C GLU A 87 21.41 -9.12 3.83
N GLU A 88 21.95 -9.96 2.93
CA GLU A 88 22.68 -9.49 1.76
C GLU A 88 21.77 -8.72 0.79
N ALA A 89 20.56 -9.22 0.54
CA ALA A 89 19.58 -8.55 -0.31
C ALA A 89 19.21 -7.16 0.24
N LEU A 90 19.01 -7.02 1.56
CA LEU A 90 18.69 -5.75 2.20
C LEU A 90 19.90 -4.80 2.23
N ARG A 91 21.10 -5.31 2.51
CA ARG A 91 22.34 -4.53 2.54
C ARG A 91 22.65 -3.91 1.17
N ALA A 92 22.42 -4.65 0.09
CA ALA A 92 22.62 -4.19 -1.29
C ALA A 92 21.83 -2.91 -1.61
N VAL A 93 20.68 -2.70 -0.97
CA VAL A 93 19.81 -1.53 -1.16
C VAL A 93 19.76 -0.59 0.05
N ARG A 94 20.63 -0.80 1.04
CA ARG A 94 20.72 0.01 2.28
C ARG A 94 19.43 0.02 3.12
N LEU A 95 18.75 -1.12 3.17
CA LEU A 95 17.59 -1.37 4.05
C LEU A 95 17.93 -2.33 5.20
N ASP A 96 19.21 -2.50 5.53
CA ASP A 96 19.74 -3.37 6.60
C ASP A 96 19.78 -2.70 7.98
N ASN A 97 18.82 -1.82 8.29
CA ASN A 97 18.74 -1.16 9.59
C ASN A 97 18.42 -2.19 10.70
N PRO A 98 19.30 -2.39 11.71
CA PRO A 98 19.11 -3.41 12.73
C PRO A 98 17.91 -3.15 13.66
N HIS A 99 17.33 -1.95 13.62
CA HIS A 99 16.16 -1.57 14.42
C HIS A 99 14.83 -1.66 13.64
N ILE A 100 14.88 -1.97 12.33
CA ILE A 100 13.68 -2.08 11.49
C ILE A 100 13.77 -3.39 10.72
N ALA A 101 13.13 -4.43 11.26
CA ALA A 101 13.00 -5.71 10.56
C ALA A 101 12.11 -5.55 9.31
N PRO A 102 12.29 -6.38 8.27
CA PRO A 102 11.33 -6.47 7.19
C PRO A 102 9.97 -6.92 7.75
N ARG A 103 8.89 -6.43 7.16
CA ARG A 103 7.51 -6.73 7.60
C ARG A 103 7.23 -8.23 7.65
N TYR A 104 7.86 -8.98 6.75
CA TYR A 104 7.92 -10.44 6.78
C TYR A 104 9.34 -10.91 6.48
N ARG A 105 9.81 -11.92 7.21
CA ARG A 105 10.99 -12.72 6.85
C ARG A 105 10.55 -13.99 6.15
N SER A 106 11.43 -14.58 5.35
CA SER A 106 11.14 -15.64 4.39
C SER A 106 10.47 -16.84 5.04
N THR A 107 10.93 -17.25 6.22
CA THR A 107 10.40 -18.43 6.95
C THR A 107 8.95 -18.29 7.39
N TYR A 108 8.38 -17.09 7.35
CA TYR A 108 6.96 -16.83 7.61
C TYR A 108 6.31 -15.91 6.57
N PHE A 109 6.93 -15.79 5.38
CA PHE A 109 6.44 -14.91 4.32
C PHE A 109 5.38 -15.61 3.45
N ASN A 110 4.22 -15.88 4.05
CA ASN A 110 3.15 -16.65 3.41
C ASN A 110 2.70 -16.06 2.06
N HIS A 111 2.71 -14.73 1.92
CA HIS A 111 2.32 -14.03 0.68
C HIS A 111 3.05 -14.56 -0.56
N ILE A 112 4.35 -14.82 -0.45
CA ILE A 112 5.20 -15.17 -1.59
C ILE A 112 5.48 -16.67 -1.71
N PHE A 113 5.43 -17.42 -0.59
CA PHE A 113 5.74 -18.86 -0.60
C PHE A 113 4.51 -19.78 -0.65
N ALA A 114 3.33 -19.33 -0.23
CA ALA A 114 2.12 -20.15 -0.22
C ALA A 114 0.83 -19.38 -0.58
N GLY A 115 0.96 -18.09 -0.91
CA GLY A 115 -0.12 -17.26 -1.43
C GLY A 115 -0.08 -17.18 -2.96
N GLY A 116 0.02 -15.96 -3.47
CA GLY A 116 0.05 -15.68 -4.91
C GLY A 116 0.76 -14.37 -5.24
N TYR A 117 1.61 -13.89 -4.33
CA TYR A 117 2.34 -12.62 -4.46
C TYR A 117 3.84 -12.81 -4.69
N SER A 118 4.27 -14.01 -5.12
CA SER A 118 5.66 -14.27 -5.54
C SER A 118 6.06 -13.32 -6.67
N ALA A 119 7.20 -12.65 -6.52
CA ALA A 119 7.65 -11.57 -7.39
C ALA A 119 6.57 -10.47 -7.58
N GLY A 120 5.81 -10.20 -6.52
CA GLY A 120 4.57 -9.44 -6.59
C GLY A 120 4.22 -8.71 -5.30
N TYR A 121 5.02 -8.82 -4.23
CA TYR A 121 4.73 -8.12 -2.97
C TYR A 121 4.82 -6.60 -3.10
N TYR A 122 5.59 -6.09 -4.08
CA TYR A 122 5.64 -4.67 -4.44
C TYR A 122 4.28 -4.13 -4.95
N SER A 123 3.34 -5.02 -5.31
CA SER A 123 2.04 -4.63 -5.88
C SER A 123 1.19 -3.80 -4.93
N TYR A 124 1.38 -3.90 -3.60
CA TYR A 124 0.68 -3.06 -2.63
C TYR A 124 1.03 -1.58 -2.79
N LEU A 125 2.31 -1.22 -2.89
CA LEU A 125 2.72 0.18 -3.09
C LEU A 125 2.39 0.68 -4.50
N TRP A 126 2.46 -0.21 -5.49
CA TRP A 126 2.04 0.11 -6.86
C TRP A 126 0.55 0.45 -6.92
N ALA A 127 -0.28 -0.33 -6.24
CA ALA A 127 -1.71 -0.08 -6.12
C ALA A 127 -2.00 1.16 -5.26
N GLU A 128 -1.20 1.41 -4.23
CA GLU A 128 -1.38 2.57 -3.36
C GLU A 128 -1.11 3.89 -4.09
N ALA A 129 -0.23 3.88 -5.10
CA ALA A 129 -0.05 5.03 -5.98
C ALA A 129 -1.35 5.35 -6.76
N LEU A 130 -2.04 4.32 -7.26
CA LEU A 130 -3.33 4.48 -7.94
C LEU A 130 -4.41 4.95 -6.97
N ASP A 131 -4.42 4.42 -5.76
CA ASP A 131 -5.31 4.82 -4.67
C ASP A 131 -5.11 6.30 -4.32
N ALA A 132 -3.91 6.70 -3.89
CA ALA A 132 -3.64 8.05 -3.44
C ALA A 132 -4.03 9.09 -4.49
N ASP A 133 -3.66 8.86 -5.76
CA ASP A 133 -4.04 9.74 -6.86
C ASP A 133 -5.53 9.66 -7.23
N GLY A 134 -6.11 8.46 -7.16
CA GLY A 134 -7.53 8.24 -7.43
C GLY A 134 -8.44 8.86 -6.37
N PHE A 135 -8.02 8.90 -5.11
CA PHE A 135 -8.77 9.51 -4.02
C PHE A 135 -8.69 11.04 -4.05
N GLU A 136 -7.57 11.62 -4.47
CA GLU A 136 -7.50 13.07 -4.73
C GLU A 136 -8.52 13.48 -5.80
N TRP A 137 -8.75 12.66 -6.84
CA TRP A 137 -9.83 12.92 -7.80
C TRP A 137 -11.21 12.99 -7.14
N PHE A 138 -11.51 12.13 -6.16
CA PHE A 138 -12.78 12.20 -5.42
C PHE A 138 -12.92 13.50 -4.64
N LYS A 139 -11.84 14.03 -4.05
CA LYS A 139 -11.83 15.31 -3.34
C LYS A 139 -12.08 16.52 -4.25
N GLU A 140 -11.74 16.38 -5.54
CA GLU A 140 -12.00 17.40 -6.58
C GLU A 140 -13.50 17.44 -6.98
N GLN A 141 -14.33 16.45 -6.61
CA GLN A 141 -15.72 16.36 -7.07
C GLN A 141 -16.71 17.03 -6.12
N SER A 142 -17.63 17.82 -6.67
CA SER A 142 -18.73 18.43 -5.92
C SER A 142 -19.94 17.49 -5.71
N ASP A 143 -20.09 16.46 -6.54
CA ASP A 143 -21.16 15.46 -6.45
C ASP A 143 -20.56 14.05 -6.28
N LEU A 144 -20.52 13.59 -5.03
CA LEU A 144 -19.98 12.27 -4.69
C LEU A 144 -20.83 11.10 -5.20
N ARG A 145 -22.12 11.32 -5.47
CA ARG A 145 -22.98 10.27 -6.04
C ARG A 145 -22.65 10.05 -7.51
N ALA A 146 -22.54 11.12 -8.28
CA ALA A 146 -22.08 11.06 -9.66
C ALA A 146 -20.64 10.50 -9.75
N ALA A 147 -19.75 10.96 -8.85
CA ALA A 147 -18.37 10.47 -8.80
C ALA A 147 -18.30 8.96 -8.54
N GLY A 148 -19.05 8.46 -7.55
CA GLY A 148 -19.13 7.04 -7.25
C GLY A 148 -19.75 6.22 -8.38
N GLN A 149 -20.70 6.77 -9.13
CA GLN A 149 -21.26 6.11 -10.31
C GLN A 149 -20.22 5.97 -11.41
N LYS A 150 -19.46 7.04 -11.72
CA LYS A 150 -18.34 6.98 -12.67
C LYS A 150 -17.31 5.94 -12.26
N PHE A 151 -16.91 5.90 -10.98
CA PHE A 151 -15.96 4.92 -10.47
C PHE A 151 -16.48 3.47 -10.61
N ARG A 152 -17.77 3.24 -10.31
CA ARG A 152 -18.41 1.94 -10.52
C ARG A 152 -18.37 1.53 -11.99
N ASP A 153 -18.75 2.43 -12.90
CA ASP A 153 -18.90 2.13 -14.32
C ASP A 153 -17.57 1.95 -15.04
N LEU A 154 -16.51 2.60 -14.59
CA LEU A 154 -15.20 2.52 -15.24
C LEU A 154 -14.25 1.52 -14.59
N ILE A 155 -14.34 1.32 -13.27
CA ILE A 155 -13.40 0.49 -12.51
C ILE A 155 -14.09 -0.76 -11.96
N LEU A 156 -15.04 -0.60 -11.03
CA LEU A 156 -15.54 -1.73 -10.22
C LEU A 156 -16.31 -2.77 -11.03
N SER A 157 -17.04 -2.34 -12.06
CA SER A 157 -17.88 -3.23 -12.89
C SER A 157 -17.11 -3.98 -13.98
N ARG A 158 -15.83 -3.68 -14.19
CA ARG A 158 -15.09 -4.18 -15.36
C ARG A 158 -14.31 -5.46 -15.11
N GLY A 159 -13.94 -5.77 -13.87
CA GLY A 159 -13.01 -6.86 -13.61
C GLY A 159 -11.77 -6.75 -14.51
N ALA A 160 -11.34 -7.86 -15.10
CA ALA A 160 -10.23 -7.89 -16.06
C ALA A 160 -10.65 -7.71 -17.55
N SER A 161 -11.85 -7.21 -17.83
CA SER A 161 -12.37 -7.09 -19.21
C SER A 161 -11.77 -5.93 -20.02
N ARG A 162 -10.98 -5.06 -19.39
CA ARG A 162 -10.29 -3.94 -20.03
C ARG A 162 -8.87 -3.82 -19.49
N ASP A 163 -8.00 -3.19 -20.27
CA ASP A 163 -6.68 -2.77 -19.80
C ASP A 163 -6.82 -1.82 -18.59
N PHE A 164 -6.10 -2.13 -17.51
CA PHE A 164 -6.21 -1.38 -16.26
C PHE A 164 -5.67 0.03 -16.37
N GLY A 165 -4.59 0.25 -17.14
CA GLY A 165 -4.04 1.58 -17.37
C GLY A 165 -5.02 2.47 -18.13
N ALA A 166 -5.63 1.94 -19.20
CA ALA A 166 -6.66 2.63 -19.95
C ALA A 166 -7.91 2.91 -19.10
N ALA A 167 -8.38 1.93 -18.31
CA ALA A 167 -9.52 2.13 -17.43
C ALA A 167 -9.24 3.21 -16.37
N TYR A 168 -8.03 3.24 -15.80
CA TYR A 168 -7.62 4.29 -14.87
C TYR A 168 -7.54 5.65 -15.56
N ARG A 169 -6.95 5.75 -16.76
CA ARG A 169 -6.93 7.00 -17.54
C ARG A 169 -8.33 7.53 -17.84
N ASP A 170 -9.26 6.67 -18.24
CA ASP A 170 -10.66 7.07 -18.49
C ASP A 170 -11.33 7.61 -17.21
N PHE A 171 -11.02 7.00 -16.06
CA PHE A 171 -11.51 7.42 -14.75
C PHE A 171 -10.88 8.75 -14.30
N ARG A 172 -9.56 8.81 -14.22
CA ARG A 172 -8.77 9.92 -13.66
C ARG A 172 -8.65 11.11 -14.62
N GLY A 173 -8.75 10.88 -15.92
CA GLY A 173 -8.53 11.85 -17.00
C GLY A 173 -7.06 11.99 -17.44
N ARG A 174 -6.13 11.28 -16.77
CA ARG A 174 -4.70 11.25 -17.05
C ARG A 174 -4.08 9.96 -16.52
N ASP A 175 -2.83 9.69 -16.86
CA ASP A 175 -2.06 8.61 -16.23
C ASP A 175 -1.87 8.87 -14.72
N LYS A 176 -1.56 7.79 -13.98
CA LYS A 176 -1.32 7.84 -12.54
C LYS A 176 -0.15 8.76 -12.20
N ASP A 177 -0.34 9.56 -11.17
CA ASP A 177 0.71 10.39 -10.56
C ASP A 177 1.14 9.78 -9.22
N VAL A 178 2.44 9.73 -8.97
CA VAL A 178 3.00 9.21 -7.71
C VAL A 178 3.06 10.28 -6.62
N ALA A 179 2.96 11.57 -6.95
CA ALA A 179 3.09 12.67 -6.00
C ALA A 179 2.11 12.56 -4.81
N PRO A 180 0.82 12.17 -4.98
CA PRO A 180 -0.10 11.97 -3.86
C PRO A 180 0.37 10.88 -2.88
N LEU A 181 0.94 9.78 -3.38
CA LEU A 181 1.52 8.73 -2.54
C LEU A 181 2.75 9.23 -1.79
N LEU A 182 3.64 9.97 -2.47
CA LEU A 182 4.82 10.55 -1.83
C LEU A 182 4.43 11.48 -0.70
N LYS A 183 3.43 12.34 -0.90
CA LYS A 183 2.89 13.20 0.15
C LYS A 183 2.33 12.36 1.31
N ARG A 184 1.48 11.36 1.02
CA ARG A 184 0.89 10.47 2.04
C ARG A 184 1.95 9.78 2.91
N ARG A 185 3.09 9.42 2.33
CA ARG A 185 4.19 8.73 3.01
C ARG A 185 5.26 9.67 3.58
N GLY A 186 5.09 11.00 3.50
CA GLY A 186 6.08 11.97 3.97
C GLY A 186 7.38 11.98 3.15
N LEU A 187 7.29 11.64 1.85
CA LEU A 187 8.40 11.48 0.91
C LEU A 187 8.42 12.53 -0.21
N SER A 188 7.58 13.57 -0.15
CA SER A 188 7.50 14.60 -1.20
C SER A 188 8.70 15.56 -1.25
N GLY A 189 9.68 15.41 -0.36
CA GLY A 189 10.74 16.38 -0.13
C GLY A 189 10.25 17.54 0.76
N ALA A 190 11.19 18.27 1.36
CA ALA A 190 10.94 19.51 2.09
C ALA A 190 10.92 20.71 1.13
#